data_AF-A0AAW2M882-F1
#
_entry.id   AF-A0AAW2M882-F1
#
_cell.length_a   1.000
_cell.length_b   1.000
_cell.length_c   1.000
_cell.angle_alpha   90.00
_cell.angle_beta   90.00
_cell.angle_gamma   90.00
#
_symmetry.space_group_name_H-M   'P 1'
#
loop_
_entity.id
_entity.type
_entity.pdbx_description
1 polymer ?
#
loop_
_entity_poly.entity_id
_entity_poly.type
_entity_poly.pdbx_seq_one_letter_code
_entity_poly.pdbx_strand_id
1 'polypeptide(L)'
;MLHMIRISRGEATFCSRYVKTLKYMVEQETGYPILSVFSSFNGFGASIVRSFLTLAKMLAGQFDPIRHGFGVANTSLALFAGHLFALCESDIPYAIKVTPDGDIVTLGRHDLL
;
A
#
# COMPACT_ATOMS: atom_id res chain seq x y z
N MET A 1 5.93 0.23 -4.09
CA MET A 1 6.91 -0.88 -4.10
C MET A 1 8.15 -0.38 -3.39
N LEU A 2 8.74 -1.20 -2.53
CA LEU A 2 9.96 -0.84 -1.81
C LEU A 2 11.13 -1.61 -2.42
N HIS A 3 12.22 -0.90 -2.64
CA HIS A 3 13.49 -1.45 -3.06
C HIS A 3 14.49 -1.26 -1.92
N MET A 4 15.18 -2.33 -1.54
CA MET A 4 16.16 -2.33 -0.47
C MET A 4 17.47 -2.92 -0.99
N ILE A 5 18.56 -2.18 -0.79
CA ILE A 5 19.91 -2.63 -1.04
C ILE A 5 20.63 -2.65 0.31
N ARG A 6 21.02 -3.84 0.76
CA ARG A 6 21.82 -4.00 1.96
C ARG A 6 23.27 -4.17 1.55
N ILE A 7 24.13 -3.29 2.06
CA ILE A 7 25.58 -3.39 1.88
C ILE A 7 26.18 -3.85 3.21
N SER A 8 26.85 -5.01 3.20
CA SER A 8 27.45 -5.59 4.40
C SER A 8 28.64 -6.44 4.02
N ARG A 9 29.76 -6.28 4.75
CA ARG A 9 31.02 -7.05 4.51
C ARG A 9 31.52 -7.00 3.06
N GLY A 10 31.33 -5.86 2.38
CA GLY A 10 31.75 -5.68 0.99
C GLY A 10 30.80 -6.29 -0.06
N GLU A 11 29.70 -6.90 0.36
CA GLU A 11 28.69 -7.48 -0.54
C GLU A 11 27.39 -6.68 -0.52
N ALA A 12 26.65 -6.73 -1.63
CA ALA A 12 25.33 -6.11 -1.77
C ALA A 12 24.24 -7.18 -1.96
N THR A 13 23.17 -7.08 -1.18
CA THR A 13 21.97 -7.90 -1.33
C THR A 13 20.80 -7.00 -1.72
N PHE A 14 20.07 -7.39 -2.76
CA PHE A 14 18.91 -6.66 -3.25
C PHE A 14 17.60 -7.39 -2.91
N CYS A 15 16.61 -6.64 -2.42
CA CYS A 15 15.24 -7.12 -2.26
C CYS A 15 14.25 -6.08 -2.79
N SER A 16 13.16 -6.57 -3.40
CA SER A 16 12.01 -5.76 -3.77
C SER A 16 10.72 -6.43 -3.33
N ARG A 17 9.83 -5.66 -2.71
CA ARG A 17 8.51 -6.11 -2.25
C ARG A 17 7.46 -5.02 -2.43
N TYR A 18 6.22 -5.42 -2.72
CA TYR A 18 5.08 -4.51 -2.58
C TYR A 18 4.77 -4.29 -1.10
N VAL A 19 4.33 -3.08 -0.76
CA VAL A 19 3.72 -2.83 0.55
C VAL A 19 2.35 -3.48 0.52
N LYS A 20 2.06 -4.34 1.51
CA LYS A 20 0.77 -5.03 1.62
C LYS A 20 -0.31 -4.10 2.15
N THR A 21 -0.75 -3.14 1.33
CA THR A 21 -1.90 -2.28 1.65
C THR A 21 -3.22 -3.02 1.44
N LEU A 22 -4.32 -2.52 2.01
CA LEU A 22 -5.65 -3.09 1.76
C LEU A 22 -5.92 -3.23 0.25
N LYS A 23 -5.71 -2.14 -0.50
CA LYS A 23 -5.92 -2.12 -1.94
C LYS A 23 -5.08 -3.17 -2.65
N TYR A 24 -3.78 -3.30 -2.31
CA TYR A 24 -2.91 -4.31 -2.89
C TYR A 24 -3.42 -5.73 -2.63
N MET A 25 -3.78 -6.04 -1.38
CA MET A 25 -4.24 -7.37 -0.99
C MET A 25 -5.54 -7.75 -1.68
N VAL A 26 -6.53 -6.85 -1.70
CA VAL A 26 -7.83 -7.13 -2.35
C VAL A 26 -7.66 -7.25 -3.86
N GLU A 27 -6.90 -6.37 -4.52
CA GLU A 27 -6.68 -6.46 -5.97
C GLU A 27 -5.88 -7.70 -6.36
N GLN A 28 -4.96 -8.15 -5.51
CA GLN A 28 -4.23 -9.39 -5.70
C GLN A 28 -5.15 -10.63 -5.59
N GLU A 29 -6.06 -10.63 -4.62
CA GLU A 29 -7.02 -11.73 -4.44
C GLU A 29 -8.07 -11.76 -5.55
N THR A 30 -8.60 -10.59 -5.95
CA THR A 30 -9.65 -10.52 -6.96
C THR A 30 -9.10 -10.60 -8.39
N GLY A 31 -7.82 -10.27 -8.61
CA GLY A 31 -7.14 -10.35 -9.92
C GLY A 31 -7.43 -9.19 -10.88
N TYR A 32 -8.01 -8.08 -10.39
CA TYR A 32 -8.34 -6.91 -11.20
C TYR A 32 -8.35 -5.62 -10.35
N PRO A 33 -8.10 -4.44 -10.95
CA PRO A 33 -8.07 -3.19 -10.20
C PRO A 33 -9.46 -2.75 -9.74
N ILE A 34 -9.55 -2.22 -8.52
CA ILE A 34 -10.77 -1.68 -7.92
C ILE A 34 -10.95 -0.22 -8.36
N LEU A 35 -10.06 0.67 -7.90
CA LEU A 35 -10.16 2.10 -8.16
C LEU A 35 -8.79 2.77 -7.94
N SER A 36 -8.40 3.66 -8.86
CA SER A 36 -7.16 4.44 -8.78
C SER A 36 -7.46 5.93 -8.91
N VAL A 37 -7.03 6.75 -7.94
CA VAL A 37 -7.39 8.18 -7.83
C VAL A 37 -7.05 8.98 -9.10
N PHE A 38 -5.91 8.71 -9.73
CA PHE A 38 -5.50 9.49 -10.90
C PHE A 38 -6.06 8.95 -12.22
N SER A 39 -6.09 7.62 -12.40
CA SER A 39 -6.43 7.02 -13.69
C SER A 39 -7.89 6.58 -13.83
N SER A 40 -8.63 6.43 -12.72
CA SER A 40 -10.01 5.99 -12.78
C SER A 40 -11.01 7.09 -13.06
N PHE A 41 -10.60 8.36 -12.95
CA PHE A 41 -11.49 9.51 -13.12
C PHE A 41 -11.23 10.23 -14.45
N ASN A 42 -11.20 9.47 -15.54
CA ASN A 42 -10.82 9.94 -16.88
C ASN A 42 -12.02 10.38 -17.76
N GLY A 43 -13.22 10.50 -17.19
CA GLY A 43 -14.39 11.06 -17.87
C GLY A 43 -15.63 11.03 -16.98
N PHE A 44 -16.51 12.03 -17.07
CA PHE A 44 -17.61 12.23 -16.11
C PHE A 44 -18.49 10.98 -15.90
N GLY A 45 -18.99 10.38 -16.98
CA GLY A 45 -19.80 9.16 -16.91
C GLY A 45 -19.02 7.95 -16.37
N ALA A 46 -17.78 7.74 -16.84
CA ALA A 46 -16.92 6.64 -16.39
C ALA A 46 -16.56 6.77 -14.89
N SER A 47 -16.28 8.00 -14.44
CA SER A 47 -16.03 8.34 -13.04
C SER A 47 -17.23 7.98 -12.15
N ILE A 48 -18.44 8.34 -12.58
CA ILE A 48 -19.67 8.03 -11.84
C ILE A 48 -19.86 6.52 -11.73
N VAL A 49 -19.75 5.78 -12.84
CA VAL A 49 -19.92 4.32 -12.86
C VAL A 49 -18.89 3.64 -11.95
N ARG A 50 -17.61 4.04 -12.02
CA ARG A 50 -16.55 3.48 -11.17
C ARG A 50 -16.74 3.82 -9.69
N SER A 51 -17.27 5.01 -9.38
CA SER A 51 -17.60 5.40 -8.01
C SER A 51 -18.73 4.53 -7.45
N PHE A 52 -19.83 4.36 -8.19
CA PHE A 52 -20.93 3.47 -7.79
C PHE A 52 -20.50 2.01 -7.65
N LEU A 53 -19.67 1.51 -8.58
CA LEU A 53 -19.14 0.15 -8.48
C LEU A 53 -18.27 -0.03 -7.23
N THR A 54 -17.43 0.96 -6.91
CA THR A 54 -16.61 0.93 -5.69
C THR A 54 -17.49 0.94 -4.45
N LEU A 55 -18.51 1.79 -4.40
CA LEU A 55 -19.47 1.82 -3.31
C LEU A 55 -20.22 0.49 -3.15
N ALA A 56 -20.66 -0.12 -4.26
CA ALA A 56 -21.33 -1.42 -4.23
C ALA A 56 -20.41 -2.51 -3.65
N LYS A 57 -19.13 -2.53 -4.02
CA LYS A 57 -18.14 -3.45 -3.44
C LYS A 57 -17.91 -3.19 -1.95
N MET A 58 -17.93 -1.93 -1.53
CA MET A 58 -17.85 -1.57 -0.11
C MET A 58 -19.04 -2.09 0.68
N LEU A 59 -20.26 -1.88 0.18
CA LEU A 59 -21.49 -2.36 0.81
C LEU A 59 -21.59 -3.89 0.84
N ALA A 60 -21.04 -4.57 -0.17
CA ALA A 60 -20.93 -6.03 -0.21
C ALA A 60 -19.80 -6.59 0.69
N GLY A 61 -19.02 -5.74 1.38
CA GLY A 61 -17.93 -6.16 2.25
C GLY A 61 -16.68 -6.67 1.53
N GLN A 62 -16.59 -6.50 0.21
CA GLN A 62 -15.43 -6.93 -0.59
C GLN A 62 -14.25 -5.94 -0.49
N PHE A 63 -14.51 -4.71 -0.06
CA PHE A 63 -13.49 -3.67 0.06
C PHE A 63 -13.87 -2.69 1.18
N ASP A 64 -13.10 -2.63 2.27
CA ASP A 64 -13.41 -1.74 3.41
C ASP A 64 -12.29 -0.70 3.64
N PRO A 65 -12.22 0.34 2.80
CA PRO A 65 -11.22 1.39 2.91
C PRO A 65 -11.47 2.35 4.08
N ILE A 66 -12.69 2.38 4.63
CA ILE A 66 -13.02 3.25 5.76
C ILE A 66 -12.27 2.79 7.01
N ARG A 67 -12.24 1.47 7.26
CA ARG A 67 -11.53 0.91 8.42
C ARG A 67 -10.05 0.64 8.15
N HIS A 68 -9.70 0.18 6.96
CA HIS A 68 -8.36 -0.34 6.66
C HIS A 68 -7.51 0.57 5.77
N GLY A 69 -8.02 1.75 5.40
CA GLY A 69 -7.30 2.73 4.60
C GLY A 69 -7.44 2.53 3.08
N PHE A 70 -7.25 3.62 2.35
CA PHE A 70 -7.33 3.66 0.88
C PHE A 70 -5.95 3.89 0.23
N GLY A 71 -4.90 4.10 1.02
CA GLY A 71 -3.58 4.48 0.55
C GLY A 71 -2.83 3.36 -0.17
N VAL A 72 -1.85 3.78 -0.97
CA VAL A 72 -0.97 2.90 -1.75
C VAL A 72 0.47 2.82 -1.23
N ALA A 73 0.80 3.60 -0.18
CA ALA A 73 2.10 3.60 0.51
C ALA A 73 3.32 3.62 -0.44
N ASN A 74 3.29 4.52 -1.44
CA ASN A 74 4.27 4.56 -2.53
C ASN A 74 4.99 5.90 -2.69
N THR A 75 4.79 6.85 -1.76
CA THR A 75 5.29 8.22 -1.90
C THR A 75 6.69 8.38 -1.33
N SER A 76 6.92 7.91 -0.12
CA SER A 76 8.20 8.08 0.58
C SER A 76 8.39 7.04 1.70
N LEU A 77 9.56 7.08 2.35
CA LEU A 77 9.92 6.30 3.52
C LEU A 77 10.36 7.23 4.66
N ALA A 78 10.08 6.85 5.90
CA ALA A 78 10.61 7.52 7.09
C ALA A 78 11.14 6.50 8.10
N LEU A 79 12.35 6.74 8.64
CA LEU A 79 12.87 6.02 9.79
C LEU A 79 12.65 6.89 11.03
N PHE A 80 11.75 6.47 11.90
CA PHE A 80 11.36 7.23 13.08
C PHE A 80 11.26 6.31 14.29
N ALA A 81 11.86 6.72 15.41
CA ALA A 81 11.90 5.94 16.66
C ALA A 81 12.34 4.47 16.44
N GLY A 82 13.31 4.22 15.56
CA GLY A 82 13.81 2.87 15.25
C GLY A 82 12.91 2.02 14.34
N HIS A 83 11.80 2.58 13.84
CA HIS A 83 10.85 1.89 12.98
C HIS A 83 10.85 2.52 11.59
N LEU A 84 10.81 1.68 10.55
CA LEU A 84 10.71 2.12 9.16
C LEU A 84 9.25 2.17 8.74
N PHE A 85 8.84 3.25 8.08
CA PHE A 85 7.48 3.47 7.64
C PHE A 85 7.42 3.77 6.15
N ALA A 86 6.46 3.18 5.45
CA ALA A 86 6.09 3.54 4.09
C ALA A 86 4.91 4.51 4.09
N LEU A 87 5.04 5.59 3.32
CA LEU A 87 4.17 6.76 3.38
C LEU A 87 3.33 6.93 2.12
N CYS A 88 2.17 7.54 2.30
CA CYS A 88 1.29 8.02 1.24
C CYS A 88 0.60 9.30 1.74
N GLU A 89 0.37 10.28 0.89
CA GLU A 89 -0.28 11.54 1.26
C GLU A 89 -1.72 11.35 1.74
N SER A 90 -2.38 10.28 1.29
CA SER A 90 -3.81 10.03 1.51
C SER A 90 -4.11 8.97 2.58
N ASP A 91 -3.11 8.48 3.30
CA ASP A 91 -3.30 7.43 4.32
C ASP A 91 -2.21 7.49 5.40
N ILE A 92 -2.47 6.85 6.54
CA ILE A 92 -1.51 6.75 7.64
C ILE A 92 -0.35 5.80 7.26
N PRO A 93 0.82 5.90 7.92
CA PRO A 93 1.99 5.11 7.55
C PRO A 93 1.76 3.60 7.66
N TYR A 94 2.48 2.84 6.83
CA TYR A 94 2.58 1.40 6.96
C TYR A 94 3.92 1.05 7.58
N ALA A 95 3.91 0.35 8.72
CA ALA A 95 5.10 -0.12 9.38
C ALA A 95 5.78 -1.23 8.57
N ILE A 96 7.08 -1.10 8.37
CA ILE A 96 7.93 -1.98 7.58
C ILE A 96 9.02 -2.54 8.47
N LYS A 97 9.24 -3.85 8.38
CA LYS A 97 10.37 -4.55 9.00
C LYS A 97 11.32 -5.03 7.92
N VAL A 98 12.60 -4.68 8.07
CA VAL A 98 13.68 -5.31 7.30
C VAL A 98 14.18 -6.49 8.12
N THR A 99 14.18 -7.69 7.54
CA THR A 99 14.62 -8.90 8.24
C THR A 99 16.16 -8.99 8.27
N PRO A 100 16.75 -9.80 9.18
CA PRO A 100 18.21 -9.94 9.28
C PRO A 100 18.91 -10.48 8.05
N ASP A 101 18.20 -11.10 7.11
CA ASP A 101 18.65 -11.57 5.80
C ASP A 101 18.43 -10.54 4.68
N GLY A 102 17.73 -9.44 4.96
CA GLY A 102 17.47 -8.37 3.99
C GLY A 102 16.17 -8.53 3.20
N ASP A 103 15.18 -9.26 3.71
CA ASP A 103 13.82 -9.21 3.16
C ASP A 103 13.04 -8.02 3.75
N ILE A 104 11.95 -7.63 3.08
CA ILE A 104 11.07 -6.54 3.45
C ILE A 104 9.70 -7.12 3.81
N VAL A 105 9.25 -6.89 5.05
CA VAL A 105 7.95 -7.34 5.55
C VAL A 105 7.09 -6.14 5.89
N THR A 106 5.88 -6.08 5.33
CA THR A 106 4.85 -5.14 5.78
C THR A 106 4.25 -5.67 7.08
N LEU A 107 4.39 -4.93 8.17
CA LEU A 107 3.80 -5.29 9.47
C LEU A 107 2.31 -4.89 9.52
N GLY A 108 1.95 -3.79 8.86
CA GLY A 108 0.58 -3.33 8.75
C GLY A 108 0.47 -1.80 8.74
N ARG A 109 -0.76 -1.33 8.62
CA ARG A 109 -1.12 0.09 8.77
C ARG A 109 -0.94 0.47 10.24
N HIS A 110 -0.20 1.55 10.52
CA HIS A 110 0.26 1.89 11.86
C HIS A 110 -0.21 3.29 12.25
N ASP A 111 -0.93 3.36 13.37
CA ASP A 111 -1.27 4.62 14.01
C ASP A 111 -0.11 5.03 14.93
N LEU A 112 0.31 6.29 14.82
CA LEU A 112 1.42 6.84 15.61
C LEU A 112 0.94 7.54 16.89
N LEU A 113 -0.39 7.65 17.08
CA LEU A 113 -1.05 8.25 18.24
C LEU A 113 -1.40 7.21 19.32
#